data_AF-A0A0D7AHK4-F1
#
_entry.id   AF-A0A0D7AHK4-F1
#
_cell.length_a   1.000
_cell.length_b   1.000
_cell.length_c   1.000
_cell.angle_alpha   90.00
_cell.angle_beta   90.00
_cell.angle_gamma   90.00
#
_symmetry.space_group_name_H-M   'P 1'
#
loop_
_entity.id
_entity.type
_entity.pdbx_description
1 polymer ?
#
loop_
_entity_poly.entity_id
_entity_poly.type
_entity_poly.pdbx_seq_one_letter_code
_entity_poly.pdbx_strand_id
1 'polypeptide(L)'
;MSAWQREPDMRDRGQVFVEYLYMDVAGHIAKGGFAWARAQERDDKLQATAQWILDHQMRQVRPEDVDTREEVRRAYDGWKAQQEAQRRYWEERKREQEQEQQRRQAEYASRLAEWQRLQRQQQADQRRQQEIHKRRRVRERQAAAEAWQLYESRWSALDKSQEALTFAAVPWPVVSPPTSPASLTPGAISHFLFSGMGADESRKERVKQSLLRWHPDRFARISRRVDPSHREAVEEGVGIVARQAFFLSFVDATVFINNYRIRRCLNSLMES
;
A
#
# COMPACT_ATOMS: atom_id res chain seq x y z
N MET A 1 -37.38 7.20 17.37
CA MET A 1 -36.58 8.20 16.63
C MET A 1 -35.17 8.16 17.21
N SER A 2 -34.35 7.27 16.64
CA SER A 2 -33.06 6.85 17.20
C SER A 2 -31.93 7.64 16.56
N ALA A 3 -31.24 8.46 17.37
CA ALA A 3 -30.01 9.13 16.98
C ALA A 3 -28.86 8.13 17.02
N TRP A 4 -28.34 7.83 15.83
CA TRP A 4 -27.25 6.91 15.57
C TRP A 4 -25.94 7.36 16.25
N GLN A 5 -25.35 6.43 17.00
CA GLN A 5 -23.93 6.41 17.34
C GLN A 5 -23.07 6.57 16.08
N ARG A 6 -22.22 7.60 16.04
CA ARG A 6 -21.03 7.61 15.18
C ARG A 6 -19.88 7.07 16.00
N GLU A 7 -19.39 5.89 15.64
CA GLU A 7 -18.10 5.38 16.09
C GLU A 7 -16.97 6.28 15.55
N PRO A 8 -16.02 6.70 16.39
CA PRO A 8 -14.82 7.38 15.92
C PRO A 8 -13.83 6.39 15.30
N ASP A 9 -13.32 6.76 14.13
CA ASP A 9 -12.32 6.07 13.31
C ASP A 9 -11.07 5.68 14.13
N MET A 10 -10.69 4.41 14.04
CA MET A 10 -9.56 3.83 14.77
C MET A 10 -8.18 4.26 14.27
N ARG A 11 -8.10 5.03 13.17
CA ARG A 11 -6.82 5.55 12.63
C ARG A 11 -6.25 6.74 13.39
N ASP A 12 -7.01 7.36 14.30
CA ASP A 12 -6.57 8.57 15.02
C ASP A 12 -6.00 8.29 16.43
N ARG A 13 -6.11 7.04 16.92
CA ARG A 13 -5.64 6.67 18.27
C ARG A 13 -4.11 6.53 18.38
N GLY A 14 -3.41 6.40 17.25
CA GLY A 14 -1.95 6.30 17.22
C GLY A 14 -1.23 7.64 17.37
N GLN A 15 -1.92 8.76 17.11
CA GLN A 15 -1.29 10.10 17.12
C GLN A 15 -1.47 10.80 18.48
N VAL A 16 -2.61 10.59 19.15
CA VAL A 16 -2.90 11.17 20.48
C VAL A 16 -2.09 10.50 21.61
N PHE A 17 -1.69 9.23 21.43
CA PHE A 17 -0.88 8.52 22.43
C PHE A 17 0.60 8.96 22.45
N VAL A 18 1.09 9.56 21.36
CA VAL A 18 2.48 10.06 21.29
C VAL A 18 2.59 11.45 21.93
N GLU A 19 1.57 12.29 21.84
CA GLU A 19 1.56 13.61 22.50
C GLU A 19 1.44 13.53 24.03
N TYR A 20 0.63 12.61 24.57
CA TYR A 20 0.48 12.46 26.02
C TYR A 20 1.73 11.89 26.72
N LEU A 21 2.49 11.03 26.04
CA LEU A 21 3.78 10.54 26.54
C LEU A 21 4.90 11.60 26.43
N TYR A 22 4.77 12.57 25.52
CA TYR A 22 5.75 13.65 25.36
C TYR A 22 5.61 14.74 26.44
N MET A 23 4.40 15.04 26.91
CA MET A 23 4.18 16.06 27.94
C MET A 23 4.53 15.60 29.37
N ASP A 24 4.40 14.32 29.69
CA ASP A 24 4.68 13.80 31.04
C ASP A 24 6.18 13.53 31.28
N VAL A 25 6.91 13.14 30.23
CA VAL A 25 8.38 13.03 30.25
C VAL A 25 9.04 14.41 30.28
N ALA A 26 8.51 15.40 29.55
CA ALA A 26 8.99 16.78 29.59
C ALA A 26 8.80 17.43 30.99
N GLY A 27 7.69 17.14 31.67
CA GLY A 27 7.41 17.61 33.04
C GLY A 27 8.37 17.05 34.09
N HIS A 28 8.79 15.79 33.96
CA HIS A 28 9.78 15.16 34.86
C HIS A 28 11.22 15.63 34.57
N ILE A 29 11.59 15.84 33.31
CA ILE A 29 12.89 16.38 32.93
C ILE A 29 13.04 17.84 33.40
N ALA A 30 11.98 18.65 33.30
CA ALA A 30 11.98 20.02 33.80
C ALA A 30 12.18 20.09 35.33
N LYS A 31 11.47 19.27 36.10
CA LYS A 31 11.60 19.23 37.57
C LYS A 31 12.99 18.75 38.04
N GLY A 32 13.60 17.82 37.31
CA GLY A 32 14.99 17.38 37.55
C GLY A 32 16.02 18.48 37.24
N GLY A 33 15.84 19.22 36.15
CA GLY A 33 16.72 20.33 35.77
C GLY A 33 16.71 21.50 36.77
N PHE A 34 15.54 21.85 37.32
CA PHE A 34 15.42 22.91 38.34
C PHE A 34 16.01 22.54 39.70
N ALA A 35 15.98 21.25 40.08
CA ALA A 35 16.61 20.77 41.30
C ALA A 35 18.14 20.80 41.20
N TRP A 36 18.68 20.40 40.04
CA TRP A 36 20.11 20.45 39.77
C TRP A 36 20.66 21.87 39.67
N ALA A 37 19.95 22.78 38.97
CA ALA A 37 20.33 24.19 38.90
C ALA A 37 20.36 24.87 40.29
N ARG A 38 19.39 24.56 41.17
CA ARG A 38 19.39 25.04 42.56
C ARG A 38 20.47 24.41 43.44
N ALA A 39 20.84 23.16 43.18
CA ALA A 39 21.96 22.52 43.88
C ALA A 39 23.28 23.17 43.48
N GLN A 40 23.47 23.46 42.19
CA GLN A 40 24.66 24.14 41.67
C GLN A 40 24.79 25.57 42.18
N GLU A 41 23.69 26.35 42.20
CA GLU A 41 23.71 27.71 42.75
C GLU A 41 24.06 27.74 44.25
N ARG A 42 23.66 26.71 45.01
CA ARG A 42 24.04 26.55 46.42
C ARG A 42 25.53 26.22 46.55
N ASP A 43 26.05 25.37 45.69
CA ASP A 43 27.46 24.98 45.71
C ASP A 43 28.37 26.15 45.33
N ASP A 44 28.00 26.94 44.31
CA ASP A 44 28.71 28.17 43.92
C ASP A 44 28.76 29.20 45.05
N LYS A 45 27.65 29.36 45.81
CA LYS A 45 27.59 30.25 46.98
C LYS A 45 28.45 29.75 48.14
N LEU A 46 28.46 28.44 48.40
CA LEU A 46 29.31 27.82 49.42
C LEU A 46 30.79 27.96 49.07
N GLN A 47 31.15 27.78 47.79
CA GLN A 47 32.50 27.96 47.29
C GLN A 47 32.97 29.43 47.37
N ALA A 48 32.10 30.38 47.00
CA ALA A 48 32.39 31.81 47.14
C ALA A 48 32.62 32.21 48.61
N THR A 49 31.84 31.61 49.53
CA THR A 49 31.98 31.83 50.97
C THR A 49 33.28 31.23 51.52
N ALA A 50 33.61 29.99 51.12
CA ALA A 50 34.87 29.35 51.50
C ALA A 50 36.10 30.13 51.00
N GLN A 51 36.04 30.64 49.76
CA GLN A 51 37.09 31.47 49.19
C GLN A 51 37.28 32.78 49.96
N TRP A 52 36.19 33.43 50.36
CA TRP A 52 36.23 34.64 51.17
C TRP A 52 36.85 34.38 52.56
N ILE A 53 36.53 33.26 53.21
CA ILE A 53 37.08 32.88 54.52
C ILE A 53 38.60 32.68 54.42
N LEU A 54 39.08 31.96 53.39
CA LEU A 54 40.50 31.69 53.19
C LEU A 54 41.28 32.98 52.86
N ASP A 55 40.73 33.85 52.01
CA ASP A 55 41.34 35.14 51.68
C ASP A 55 41.39 36.08 52.90
N HIS A 56 40.35 36.05 53.74
CA HIS A 56 40.31 36.82 54.98
C HIS A 56 41.34 36.32 56.01
N GLN A 57 41.49 35.00 56.15
CA GLN A 57 42.52 34.40 57.02
C GLN A 57 43.94 34.75 56.54
N MET A 58 44.19 34.75 55.24
CA MET A 58 45.48 35.13 54.66
C MET A 58 45.89 36.58 54.96
N ARG A 59 44.91 37.50 55.04
CA ARG A 59 45.17 38.91 55.39
C ARG A 59 45.50 39.13 56.87
N GLN A 60 45.16 38.17 57.73
CA GLN A 60 45.33 38.26 59.19
C GLN A 60 46.65 37.64 59.69
N VAL A 61 47.39 36.89 58.85
CA VAL A 61 48.69 36.28 59.21
C VAL A 61 49.77 37.35 59.34
N ARG A 62 50.45 37.41 60.50
CA ARG A 62 51.51 38.38 60.76
C ARG A 62 52.78 38.05 59.96
N PRO A 63 53.57 39.05 59.52
CA PRO A 63 54.71 38.83 58.62
C PRO A 63 55.87 38.00 59.21
N GLU A 64 55.91 37.84 60.53
CA GLU A 64 57.02 37.24 61.29
C GLU A 64 56.98 35.69 61.29
N ASP A 65 55.83 35.09 60.95
CA ASP A 65 55.62 33.63 60.91
C ASP A 65 55.74 33.11 59.47
N VAL A 66 56.97 33.07 58.95
CA VAL A 66 57.26 32.68 57.56
C VAL A 66 56.80 31.25 57.23
N ASP A 67 56.95 30.32 58.18
CA ASP A 67 56.56 28.91 58.00
C ASP A 67 55.03 28.76 57.84
N THR A 68 54.27 29.42 58.72
CA THR A 68 52.80 29.49 58.66
C THR A 68 52.31 30.12 57.36
N ARG A 69 53.01 31.13 56.83
CA ARG A 69 52.64 31.79 55.56
C ARG A 69 52.85 30.89 54.34
N GLU A 70 53.91 30.10 54.32
CA GLU A 70 54.15 29.13 53.24
C GLU A 70 53.14 27.98 53.25
N GLU A 71 52.80 27.47 54.44
CA GLU A 71 51.78 26.41 54.59
C GLU A 71 50.41 26.87 54.10
N VAL A 72 49.96 28.07 54.49
CA VAL A 72 48.67 28.61 54.03
C VAL A 72 48.68 28.87 52.53
N ARG A 73 49.82 29.30 51.95
CA ARG A 73 49.96 29.42 50.49
C ARG A 73 49.84 28.07 49.78
N ARG A 74 50.50 27.02 50.27
CA ARG A 74 50.38 25.66 49.70
C ARG A 74 48.96 25.12 49.81
N ALA A 75 48.28 25.36 50.93
CA ALA A 75 46.90 24.98 51.12
C ALA A 75 45.96 25.72 50.15
N TYR A 76 46.19 27.02 49.94
CA TYR A 76 45.44 27.83 48.98
C TYR A 76 45.67 27.38 47.53
N ASP A 77 46.93 27.18 47.12
CA ASP A 77 47.30 26.72 45.78
C ASP A 77 46.73 25.31 45.52
N GLY A 78 46.76 24.42 46.51
CA GLY A 78 46.15 23.09 46.44
C GLY A 78 44.63 23.13 46.32
N TRP A 79 43.95 23.94 47.13
CA TRP A 79 42.50 24.14 47.05
C TRP A 79 42.09 24.74 45.69
N LYS A 80 42.84 25.72 45.18
CA LYS A 80 42.60 26.34 43.87
C LYS A 80 42.81 25.33 42.74
N ALA A 81 43.86 24.52 42.80
CA ALA A 81 44.10 23.45 41.83
C ALA A 81 42.97 22.41 41.84
N GLN A 82 42.46 22.04 43.03
CA GLN A 82 41.33 21.12 43.16
C GLN A 82 40.05 21.69 42.54
N GLN A 83 39.77 22.98 42.74
CA GLN A 83 38.64 23.70 42.13
C GLN A 83 38.75 23.78 40.61
N GLU A 84 39.93 24.11 40.08
CA GLU A 84 40.18 24.13 38.64
C GLU A 84 40.04 22.73 38.02
N ALA A 85 40.53 21.68 38.71
CA ALA A 85 40.37 20.29 38.29
C ALA A 85 38.89 19.87 38.26
N GLN A 86 38.10 20.23 39.28
CA GLN A 86 36.65 19.98 39.28
C GLN A 86 35.95 20.70 38.12
N ARG A 87 36.29 21.96 37.86
CA ARG A 87 35.70 22.72 36.74
C ARG A 87 36.01 22.07 35.39
N ARG A 88 37.28 21.70 35.15
CA ARG A 88 37.70 21.01 33.92
C ARG A 88 36.97 19.69 33.75
N TYR A 89 36.87 18.90 34.81
CA TYR A 89 36.11 17.65 34.80
C TYR A 89 34.64 17.87 34.42
N TRP A 90 33.97 18.85 35.04
CA TRP A 90 32.57 19.15 34.72
C TRP A 90 32.37 19.69 33.29
N GLU A 91 33.27 20.55 32.81
CA GLU A 91 33.25 21.07 31.43
C GLU A 91 33.46 19.94 30.41
N GLU A 92 34.41 19.05 30.66
CA GLU A 92 34.68 17.89 29.81
C GLU A 92 33.46 16.94 29.78
N ARG A 93 32.89 16.61 30.94
CA ARG A 93 31.66 15.82 31.03
C ARG A 93 30.48 16.45 30.29
N LYS A 94 30.34 17.78 30.35
CA LYS A 94 29.30 18.51 29.63
C LYS A 94 29.51 18.43 28.12
N ARG A 95 30.75 18.61 27.64
CA ARG A 95 31.11 18.46 26.22
C ARG A 95 30.86 17.04 25.72
N GLU A 96 31.24 16.03 26.50
CA GLU A 96 30.95 14.62 26.17
C GLU A 96 29.45 14.37 26.03
N GLN A 97 28.65 14.86 26.97
CA GLN A 97 27.18 14.72 26.91
C GLN A 97 26.58 15.45 25.70
N GLU A 98 27.02 16.67 25.40
CA GLU A 98 26.56 17.42 24.23
C GLU A 98 26.92 16.70 22.93
N GLN A 99 28.15 16.20 22.81
CA GLN A 99 28.58 15.40 21.66
C GLN A 99 27.77 14.11 21.53
N GLU A 100 27.52 13.41 22.64
CA GLU A 100 26.71 12.20 22.63
C GLU A 100 25.25 12.50 22.20
N GLN A 101 24.66 13.58 22.70
CA GLN A 101 23.33 14.02 22.30
C GLN A 101 23.29 14.36 20.81
N GLN A 102 24.28 15.09 20.30
CA GLN A 102 24.38 15.40 18.87
C GLN A 102 24.52 14.12 18.03
N ARG A 103 25.33 13.16 18.47
CA ARG A 103 25.48 11.86 17.79
C ARG A 103 24.16 11.10 17.74
N ARG A 104 23.43 11.03 18.86
CA ARG A 104 22.11 10.38 18.92
C ARG A 104 21.07 11.08 18.04
N GLN A 105 21.06 12.42 18.03
CA GLN A 105 20.16 13.20 17.17
C GLN A 105 20.48 12.99 15.68
N ALA A 106 21.76 12.99 15.32
CA ALA A 106 22.21 12.74 13.95
C ALA A 106 21.82 11.32 13.50
N GLU A 107 22.06 10.31 14.34
CA GLU A 107 21.68 8.92 14.06
C GLU A 107 20.15 8.78 13.88
N TYR A 108 19.38 9.40 14.78
CA TYR A 108 17.92 9.40 14.67
C TYR A 108 17.44 10.08 13.39
N ALA A 109 18.02 11.23 13.03
CA ALA A 109 17.71 11.93 11.78
C ALA A 109 18.03 11.09 10.54
N SER A 110 19.18 10.38 10.54
CA SER A 110 19.55 9.46 9.47
C SER A 110 18.55 8.31 9.33
N ARG A 111 18.19 7.65 10.45
CA ARG A 111 17.19 6.56 10.44
C ARG A 111 15.83 7.03 9.94
N LEU A 112 15.40 8.22 10.35
CA LEU A 112 14.14 8.80 9.90
C LEU A 112 14.16 9.11 8.40
N ALA A 113 15.27 9.67 7.90
CA ALA A 113 15.45 9.96 6.48
C ALA A 113 15.45 8.66 5.64
N GLU A 114 16.12 7.61 6.11
CA GLU A 114 16.10 6.29 5.46
C GLU A 114 14.69 5.68 5.45
N TRP A 115 13.98 5.71 6.57
CA TRP A 115 12.60 5.23 6.66
C TRP A 115 11.68 5.98 5.70
N GLN A 116 11.81 7.31 5.62
CA GLN A 116 11.05 8.13 4.67
C GLN A 116 11.39 7.77 3.21
N ARG A 117 12.66 7.52 2.89
CA ARG A 117 13.09 7.08 1.54
C ARG A 117 12.46 5.74 1.17
N LEU A 118 12.49 4.76 2.08
CA LEU A 118 11.90 3.44 1.87
C LEU A 118 10.38 3.53 1.69
N GLN A 119 9.69 4.35 2.49
CA GLN A 119 8.26 4.59 2.34
C GLN A 119 7.91 5.20 0.97
N ARG A 120 8.67 6.21 0.52
CA ARG A 120 8.47 6.82 -0.80
C ARG A 120 8.72 5.82 -1.94
N GLN A 121 9.75 4.97 -1.82
CA GLN A 121 10.02 3.92 -2.81
C GLN A 121 8.88 2.91 -2.87
N GLN A 122 8.42 2.39 -1.73
CA GLN A 122 7.30 1.44 -1.69
C GLN A 122 6.02 2.05 -2.30
N GLN A 123 5.70 3.31 -1.96
CA GLN A 123 4.54 3.99 -2.55
C GLN A 123 4.70 4.19 -4.06
N ALA A 124 5.90 4.55 -4.52
CA ALA A 124 6.18 4.70 -5.95
C ALA A 124 6.04 3.37 -6.70
N ASP A 125 6.51 2.26 -6.13
CA ASP A 125 6.42 0.94 -6.73
C ASP A 125 4.99 0.40 -6.75
N GLN A 126 4.22 0.62 -5.67
CA GLN A 126 2.79 0.31 -5.66
C GLN A 126 2.03 1.08 -6.74
N ARG A 127 2.29 2.38 -6.89
CA ARG A 127 1.70 3.20 -7.97
C ARG A 127 2.11 2.68 -9.36
N ARG A 128 3.37 2.29 -9.53
CA ARG A 128 3.89 1.74 -10.80
C ARG A 128 3.18 0.43 -11.15
N GLN A 129 3.01 -0.47 -10.19
CA GLN A 129 2.28 -1.73 -10.38
C GLN A 129 0.80 -1.51 -10.70
N GLN A 130 0.14 -0.59 -10.00
CA GLN A 130 -1.25 -0.23 -10.28
C GLN A 130 -1.42 0.34 -11.69
N GLU A 131 -0.51 1.21 -12.12
CA GLU A 131 -0.54 1.80 -13.46
C GLU A 131 -0.29 0.74 -14.55
N ILE A 132 0.65 -0.19 -14.35
CA ILE A 132 0.87 -1.32 -15.26
C ILE A 132 -0.39 -2.18 -15.36
N HIS A 133 -1.02 -2.51 -14.23
CA HIS A 133 -2.25 -3.31 -14.22
C HIS A 133 -3.41 -2.58 -14.91
N LYS A 134 -3.58 -1.29 -14.64
CA LYS A 134 -4.59 -0.45 -15.30
C LYS A 134 -4.38 -0.40 -16.82
N ARG A 135 -3.14 -0.15 -17.27
CA ARG A 135 -2.79 -0.14 -18.70
C ARG A 135 -3.05 -1.48 -19.38
N ARG A 136 -2.67 -2.58 -18.71
CA ARG A 136 -2.95 -3.93 -19.21
C ARG A 136 -4.45 -4.17 -19.38
N ARG A 137 -5.26 -3.83 -18.37
CA ARG A 137 -6.73 -3.97 -18.45
C ARG A 137 -7.35 -3.13 -19.56
N VAL A 138 -6.86 -1.90 -19.76
CA VAL A 138 -7.33 -1.04 -20.86
C VAL A 138 -7.00 -1.67 -22.22
N ARG A 139 -5.78 -2.14 -22.42
CA ARG A 139 -5.37 -2.83 -23.66
C ARG A 139 -6.17 -4.11 -23.90
N GLU A 140 -6.34 -4.94 -22.88
CA GLU A 140 -7.15 -6.16 -22.97
C GLU A 140 -8.60 -5.84 -23.35
N ARG A 141 -9.19 -4.76 -22.79
CA ARG A 141 -10.53 -4.31 -23.15
C ARG A 141 -10.61 -3.78 -24.58
N GLN A 142 -9.62 -3.02 -25.04
CA GLN A 142 -9.55 -2.52 -26.41
C GLN A 142 -9.41 -3.67 -27.40
N ALA A 143 -8.46 -4.59 -27.18
CA ALA A 143 -8.28 -5.77 -28.03
C ALA A 143 -9.55 -6.64 -28.09
N ALA A 144 -10.25 -6.80 -26.97
CA ALA A 144 -11.53 -7.52 -26.95
C ALA A 144 -12.62 -6.79 -27.75
N ALA A 145 -12.69 -5.46 -27.68
CA ALA A 145 -13.64 -4.67 -28.46
C ALA A 145 -13.35 -4.75 -29.97
N GLU A 146 -12.08 -4.66 -30.37
CA GLU A 146 -11.64 -4.82 -31.75
C GLU A 146 -11.95 -6.22 -32.29
N ALA A 147 -11.66 -7.26 -31.51
CA ALA A 147 -11.98 -8.64 -31.87
C ALA A 147 -13.49 -8.86 -32.04
N TRP A 148 -14.32 -8.22 -31.20
CA TRP A 148 -15.77 -8.26 -31.32
C TRP A 148 -16.28 -7.54 -32.57
N GLN A 149 -15.76 -6.34 -32.86
CA GLN A 149 -16.11 -5.61 -34.08
C GLN A 149 -15.75 -6.40 -35.35
N LEU A 150 -14.58 -7.04 -35.36
CA LEU A 150 -14.16 -7.89 -36.46
C LEU A 150 -15.10 -9.09 -36.62
N TYR A 151 -15.47 -9.75 -35.51
CA TYR A 151 -16.45 -10.84 -35.52
C TYR A 151 -17.80 -10.42 -36.10
N GLU A 152 -18.37 -9.29 -35.66
CA GLU A 152 -19.62 -8.75 -36.20
C GLU A 152 -19.52 -8.40 -37.68
N SER A 153 -18.40 -7.79 -38.11
CA SER A 153 -18.17 -7.44 -39.51
C SER A 153 -18.11 -8.69 -40.41
N ARG A 154 -17.48 -9.77 -39.93
CA ARG A 154 -17.39 -11.04 -40.66
C ARG A 154 -18.75 -11.71 -40.76
N TRP A 155 -19.54 -11.68 -39.69
CA TRP A 155 -20.93 -12.13 -39.74
C TRP A 155 -21.76 -11.34 -40.76
N SER A 156 -21.63 -10.01 -40.79
CA SER A 156 -22.33 -9.18 -41.78
C SER A 156 -21.88 -9.45 -43.22
N ALA A 157 -20.59 -9.67 -43.44
CA ALA A 157 -20.05 -10.03 -44.75
C ALA A 157 -20.54 -11.42 -45.21
N LEU A 158 -20.64 -12.37 -44.27
CA LEU A 158 -21.13 -13.72 -44.52
C LEU A 158 -22.57 -13.73 -45.03
N ASP A 159 -23.43 -12.90 -44.45
CA ASP A 159 -24.84 -12.76 -44.84
C ASP A 159 -25.00 -12.15 -46.24
N LYS A 160 -24.06 -11.33 -46.69
CA LYS A 160 -24.09 -10.63 -47.99
C LYS A 160 -23.43 -11.42 -49.12
N SER A 161 -22.39 -12.18 -48.80
CA SER A 161 -21.66 -12.99 -49.80
C SER A 161 -22.44 -14.26 -50.15
N GLN A 162 -22.23 -14.78 -51.37
CA GLN A 162 -22.69 -16.10 -51.82
C GLN A 162 -21.51 -17.06 -52.07
N GLU A 163 -20.28 -16.63 -51.79
CA GLU A 163 -19.06 -17.40 -52.04
C GLU A 163 -19.00 -18.68 -51.20
N ALA A 164 -18.25 -19.66 -51.71
CA ALA A 164 -17.96 -20.91 -51.03
C ALA A 164 -17.14 -20.65 -49.77
N LEU A 165 -17.54 -21.29 -48.67
CA LEU A 165 -16.97 -21.07 -47.34
C LEU A 165 -16.01 -22.19 -46.97
N THR A 166 -14.83 -21.80 -46.48
CA THR A 166 -13.89 -22.71 -45.82
C THR A 166 -14.04 -22.62 -44.31
N PHE A 167 -13.44 -23.55 -43.57
CA PHE A 167 -13.47 -23.52 -42.10
C PHE A 167 -12.96 -22.19 -41.53
N ALA A 168 -11.88 -21.64 -42.09
CA ALA A 168 -11.29 -20.38 -41.62
C ALA A 168 -12.13 -19.13 -41.95
N ALA A 169 -12.99 -19.21 -42.97
CA ALA A 169 -13.89 -18.12 -43.35
C ALA A 169 -15.09 -17.97 -42.41
N VAL A 170 -15.41 -19.00 -41.64
CA VAL A 170 -16.49 -18.96 -40.65
C VAL A 170 -16.08 -18.03 -39.49
N PRO A 171 -16.94 -17.08 -39.09
CA PRO A 171 -16.66 -16.15 -37.99
C PRO A 171 -16.82 -16.83 -36.63
N TRP A 172 -15.85 -17.66 -36.24
CA TRP A 172 -15.84 -18.33 -34.94
C TRP A 172 -15.74 -17.35 -33.77
N PRO A 173 -16.38 -17.61 -32.62
CA PRO A 173 -16.37 -16.73 -31.45
C PRO A 173 -15.08 -16.93 -30.64
N VAL A 174 -13.94 -16.63 -31.26
CA VAL A 174 -12.59 -16.69 -30.68
C VAL A 174 -11.76 -15.53 -31.20
N VAL A 175 -10.79 -15.05 -30.41
CA VAL A 175 -9.97 -13.88 -30.75
C VAL A 175 -9.12 -14.12 -32.00
N SER A 176 -8.54 -15.32 -32.11
CA SER A 176 -7.72 -15.72 -33.25
C SER A 176 -8.49 -16.74 -34.11
N PRO A 177 -8.53 -16.59 -35.45
CA PRO A 177 -9.20 -17.53 -36.32
C PRO A 177 -8.65 -18.95 -36.11
N PRO A 178 -9.51 -19.92 -35.79
CA PRO A 178 -9.09 -21.30 -35.60
C PRO A 178 -8.76 -21.93 -36.96
N THR A 179 -7.76 -22.81 -36.97
CA THR A 179 -7.39 -23.60 -38.16
C THR A 179 -8.06 -24.97 -38.18
N SER A 180 -8.54 -25.43 -37.03
CA SER A 180 -9.21 -26.73 -36.88
C SER A 180 -10.25 -26.72 -35.75
N PRO A 181 -11.20 -27.65 -35.73
CA PRO A 181 -12.21 -27.75 -34.66
C PRO A 181 -11.59 -27.95 -33.27
N ALA A 182 -10.46 -28.65 -33.18
CA ALA A 182 -9.76 -28.91 -31.92
C ALA A 182 -9.28 -27.62 -31.22
N SER A 183 -9.05 -26.53 -31.97
CA SER A 183 -8.66 -25.24 -31.41
C SER A 183 -9.82 -24.44 -30.81
N LEU A 184 -11.08 -24.86 -31.04
CA LEU A 184 -12.27 -24.26 -30.45
C LEU A 184 -12.45 -24.76 -29.01
N THR A 185 -11.64 -24.26 -28.09
CA THR A 185 -11.75 -24.67 -26.68
C THR A 185 -12.92 -23.95 -25.97
N PRO A 186 -13.61 -24.61 -25.02
CA PRO A 186 -14.65 -24.00 -24.20
C PRO A 186 -14.21 -22.69 -23.54
N GLY A 187 -12.97 -22.65 -23.03
CA GLY A 187 -12.38 -21.49 -22.38
C GLY A 187 -12.19 -20.31 -23.34
N ALA A 188 -11.70 -20.55 -24.55
CA ALA A 188 -11.52 -19.51 -25.57
C ALA A 188 -12.86 -18.92 -26.00
N ILE A 189 -13.88 -19.77 -26.20
CA ILE A 189 -15.24 -19.34 -26.58
C ILE A 189 -15.87 -18.51 -25.46
N SER A 190 -15.86 -19.01 -24.22
CA SER A 190 -16.39 -18.26 -23.07
C SER A 190 -15.66 -16.95 -22.85
N HIS A 191 -14.33 -16.95 -22.94
CA HIS A 191 -13.53 -15.74 -22.82
C HIS A 191 -13.94 -14.74 -23.89
N PHE A 192 -14.00 -15.14 -25.16
CA PHE A 192 -14.40 -14.25 -26.25
C PHE A 192 -15.81 -13.68 -26.05
N LEU A 193 -16.80 -14.53 -25.77
CA LEU A 193 -18.20 -14.12 -25.58
C LEU A 193 -18.35 -13.09 -24.47
N PHE A 194 -17.59 -13.18 -23.38
CA PHE A 194 -17.66 -12.24 -22.26
C PHE A 194 -16.58 -11.15 -22.29
N SER A 195 -15.61 -11.23 -23.18
CA SER A 195 -14.60 -10.20 -23.36
C SER A 195 -15.20 -8.97 -24.04
N GLY A 196 -14.80 -7.77 -23.59
CA GLY A 196 -15.21 -6.53 -24.23
C GLY A 196 -16.69 -6.15 -24.10
N MET A 197 -17.44 -6.77 -23.17
CA MET A 197 -18.82 -6.36 -22.90
C MET A 197 -18.89 -4.87 -22.53
N GLY A 198 -19.80 -4.16 -23.20
CA GLY A 198 -20.18 -2.79 -22.86
C GLY A 198 -20.95 -2.74 -21.54
N ALA A 199 -21.15 -1.55 -20.98
CA ALA A 199 -21.95 -1.38 -19.76
C ALA A 199 -23.43 -1.80 -19.96
N ASP A 200 -23.92 -1.70 -21.20
CA ASP A 200 -25.34 -1.88 -21.54
C ASP A 200 -25.68 -3.32 -21.97
N GLU A 201 -24.68 -4.18 -22.17
CA GLU A 201 -24.89 -5.54 -22.70
C GLU A 201 -24.77 -6.58 -21.59
N SER A 202 -25.87 -7.28 -21.30
CA SER A 202 -25.86 -8.35 -20.30
C SER A 202 -25.23 -9.64 -20.84
N ARG A 203 -24.55 -10.38 -19.96
CA ARG A 203 -24.02 -11.73 -20.28
C ARG A 203 -25.08 -12.64 -20.88
N LYS A 204 -26.30 -12.59 -20.30
CA LYS A 204 -27.45 -13.36 -20.75
C LYS A 204 -27.83 -13.05 -22.20
N GLU A 205 -27.81 -11.78 -22.58
CA GLU A 205 -28.15 -11.37 -23.94
C GLU A 205 -27.09 -11.85 -24.94
N ARG A 206 -25.80 -11.76 -24.61
CA ARG A 206 -24.73 -12.31 -25.46
C ARG A 206 -24.84 -13.81 -25.66
N VAL A 207 -25.12 -14.55 -24.60
CA VAL A 207 -25.31 -16.01 -24.69
C VAL A 207 -26.53 -16.34 -25.53
N LYS A 208 -27.64 -15.62 -25.35
CA LYS A 208 -28.86 -15.78 -26.16
C LYS A 208 -28.60 -15.50 -27.65
N GLN A 209 -27.90 -14.41 -27.98
CA GLN A 209 -27.54 -14.09 -29.35
C GLN A 209 -26.62 -15.14 -29.96
N SER A 210 -25.67 -15.65 -29.18
CA SER A 210 -24.79 -16.74 -29.61
C SER A 210 -25.57 -18.02 -29.89
N LEU A 211 -26.50 -18.41 -29.01
CA LEU A 211 -27.39 -19.54 -29.24
C LEU A 211 -28.23 -19.38 -30.51
N LEU A 212 -28.78 -18.18 -30.75
CA LEU A 212 -29.58 -17.90 -31.94
C LEU A 212 -28.76 -17.94 -33.23
N ARG A 213 -27.47 -17.56 -33.20
CA ARG A 213 -26.57 -17.59 -34.36
C ARG A 213 -26.08 -18.99 -34.67
N TRP A 214 -25.70 -19.73 -33.63
CA TRP A 214 -25.09 -21.07 -33.73
C TRP A 214 -26.11 -22.21 -33.63
N HIS A 215 -27.41 -21.90 -33.63
CA HIS A 215 -28.46 -22.93 -33.68
C HIS A 215 -28.37 -23.73 -34.98
N PRO A 216 -28.47 -25.08 -34.94
CA PRO A 216 -28.31 -25.93 -36.12
C PRO A 216 -29.27 -25.56 -37.26
N ASP A 217 -30.51 -25.16 -36.96
CA ASP A 217 -31.50 -24.74 -37.96
C ASP A 217 -31.06 -23.48 -38.75
N ARG A 218 -30.54 -22.46 -38.04
CA ARG A 218 -30.06 -21.24 -38.70
C ARG A 218 -28.77 -21.51 -39.46
N PHE A 219 -27.87 -22.30 -38.87
CA PHE A 219 -26.58 -22.61 -39.48
C PHE A 219 -26.72 -23.54 -40.69
N ALA A 220 -27.79 -24.34 -40.79
CA ALA A 220 -28.05 -25.20 -41.95
C ALA A 220 -28.05 -24.42 -43.29
N ARG A 221 -28.47 -23.15 -43.27
CA ARG A 221 -28.43 -22.26 -44.46
C ARG A 221 -27.00 -21.92 -44.87
N ILE A 222 -26.10 -21.75 -43.91
CA ILE A 222 -24.69 -21.43 -44.12
C ILE A 222 -23.91 -22.70 -44.51
N SER A 223 -24.21 -23.84 -43.88
CA SER A 223 -23.60 -25.15 -44.19
C SER A 223 -23.75 -25.53 -45.66
N ARG A 224 -24.85 -25.16 -46.34
CA ARG A 224 -25.03 -25.40 -47.79
C ARG A 224 -24.00 -24.70 -48.68
N ARG A 225 -23.33 -23.66 -48.17
CA ARG A 225 -22.30 -22.89 -48.89
C ARG A 225 -20.88 -23.33 -48.52
N VAL A 226 -20.73 -24.22 -47.54
CA VAL A 226 -19.42 -24.72 -47.11
C VAL A 226 -18.88 -25.68 -48.15
N ASP A 227 -17.61 -25.52 -48.49
CA ASP A 227 -16.91 -26.44 -49.38
C ASP A 227 -17.01 -27.87 -48.83
N PRO A 228 -17.34 -28.88 -49.66
CA PRO A 228 -17.50 -30.26 -49.21
C PRO A 228 -16.31 -30.80 -48.40
N SER A 229 -15.08 -30.35 -48.71
CA SER A 229 -13.87 -30.76 -47.99
C SER A 229 -13.78 -30.22 -46.56
N HIS A 230 -14.49 -29.13 -46.26
CA HIS A 230 -14.49 -28.48 -44.94
C HIS A 230 -15.77 -28.74 -44.14
N ARG A 231 -16.76 -29.42 -44.72
CA ARG A 231 -18.10 -29.57 -44.14
C ARG A 231 -18.09 -30.25 -42.78
N GLU A 232 -17.39 -31.37 -42.65
CA GLU A 232 -17.31 -32.13 -41.40
C GLU A 232 -16.66 -31.29 -40.28
N ALA A 233 -15.55 -30.62 -40.57
CA ALA A 233 -14.86 -29.75 -39.63
C ALA A 233 -15.77 -28.57 -39.18
N VAL A 234 -16.50 -27.96 -40.11
CA VAL A 234 -17.43 -26.88 -39.78
C VAL A 234 -18.59 -27.38 -38.92
N GLU A 235 -19.18 -28.53 -39.25
CA GLU A 235 -20.29 -29.12 -38.47
C GLU A 235 -19.83 -29.49 -37.04
N GLU A 236 -18.64 -30.06 -36.89
CA GLU A 236 -18.04 -30.32 -35.59
C GLU A 236 -17.84 -29.01 -34.80
N GLY A 237 -17.22 -28.00 -35.42
CA GLY A 237 -16.97 -26.71 -34.80
C GLY A 237 -18.25 -25.99 -34.34
N VAL A 238 -19.30 -26.02 -35.18
CA VAL A 238 -20.62 -25.49 -34.83
C VAL A 238 -21.19 -26.22 -33.62
N GLY A 239 -21.08 -27.56 -33.60
CA GLY A 239 -21.50 -28.37 -32.47
C GLY A 239 -20.78 -27.99 -31.17
N ILE A 240 -19.48 -27.73 -31.22
CA ILE A 240 -18.69 -27.30 -30.05
C ILE A 240 -19.19 -25.94 -29.54
N VAL A 241 -19.34 -24.95 -30.43
CA VAL A 241 -19.79 -23.60 -30.06
C VAL A 241 -21.23 -23.62 -29.54
N ALA A 242 -22.13 -24.34 -30.19
CA ALA A 242 -23.53 -24.45 -29.78
C ALA A 242 -23.67 -25.10 -28.40
N ARG A 243 -22.95 -26.20 -28.14
CA ARG A 243 -22.91 -26.85 -26.82
C ARG A 243 -22.34 -25.91 -25.75
N GLN A 244 -21.30 -25.14 -26.09
CA GLN A 244 -20.71 -24.20 -25.14
C GLN A 244 -21.65 -23.03 -24.83
N ALA A 245 -22.29 -22.45 -25.83
CA ALA A 245 -23.28 -21.39 -25.62
C ALA A 245 -24.49 -21.92 -24.83
N PHE A 246 -24.91 -23.16 -25.09
CA PHE A 246 -25.95 -23.82 -24.32
C PHE A 246 -25.53 -23.99 -22.86
N PHE A 247 -24.35 -24.56 -22.62
CA PHE A 247 -23.79 -24.72 -21.27
C PHE A 247 -23.77 -23.39 -20.50
N LEU A 248 -23.26 -22.31 -21.11
CA LEU A 248 -23.21 -20.98 -20.49
C LEU A 248 -24.59 -20.43 -20.12
N SER A 249 -25.64 -20.78 -20.87
CA SER A 249 -27.01 -20.35 -20.54
C SER A 249 -27.56 -20.98 -19.24
N PHE A 250 -27.09 -22.18 -18.86
CA PHE A 250 -27.47 -22.85 -17.62
C PHE A 250 -26.64 -22.41 -16.41
N VAL A 251 -25.34 -22.12 -16.62
CA VAL A 251 -24.46 -21.67 -15.52
C VAL A 251 -24.91 -20.32 -14.97
N ASP A 252 -25.36 -19.39 -15.82
CA ASP A 252 -25.93 -18.12 -15.35
C ASP A 252 -27.27 -18.30 -14.62
N ALA A 253 -28.07 -19.31 -14.98
CA ALA A 253 -29.32 -19.63 -14.26
C ALA A 253 -29.05 -20.17 -12.84
N THR A 254 -27.98 -20.94 -12.65
CA THR A 254 -27.60 -21.47 -11.32
C THR A 254 -26.98 -20.39 -10.42
N VAL A 255 -26.19 -19.47 -10.98
CA VAL A 255 -25.68 -18.30 -10.23
C VAL A 255 -26.82 -17.38 -9.81
N PHE A 256 -27.87 -17.25 -10.63
CA PHE A 256 -29.08 -16.49 -10.29
C PHE A 256 -29.90 -17.16 -9.17
N ILE A 257 -30.07 -18.49 -9.20
CA ILE A 257 -30.76 -19.25 -8.14
C ILE A 257 -29.97 -19.20 -6.82
N ASN A 258 -28.64 -19.30 -6.86
CA ASN A 258 -27.81 -19.22 -5.65
C ASN A 258 -27.75 -17.79 -5.07
N ASN A 259 -27.73 -16.74 -5.89
CA ASN A 259 -27.83 -15.36 -5.38
C ASN A 259 -29.23 -15.02 -4.83
N TYR A 260 -30.30 -15.61 -5.37
CA TYR A 260 -31.65 -15.41 -4.82
C TYR A 260 -31.85 -16.16 -3.50
N ARG A 261 -31.26 -17.35 -3.32
CA ARG A 261 -31.28 -18.06 -2.02
C ARG A 261 -30.49 -17.32 -0.95
N ILE A 262 -29.31 -16.80 -1.26
CA ILE A 262 -28.49 -16.05 -0.28
C ILE A 262 -29.16 -14.74 0.12
N ARG A 263 -29.77 -14.00 -0.83
CA ARG A 263 -30.53 -12.77 -0.49
C ARG A 263 -31.82 -13.04 0.28
N ARG A 264 -32.51 -14.15 0.03
CA ARG A 264 -33.72 -14.52 0.79
C ARG A 264 -33.39 -15.01 2.21
N CYS A 265 -32.25 -15.68 2.40
CA CYS A 265 -31.75 -16.02 3.73
C CYS A 265 -31.30 -14.79 4.52
N LEU A 266 -30.63 -13.82 3.88
CA LEU A 266 -30.18 -12.59 4.56
C LEU A 266 -31.34 -11.65 4.92
N ASN A 267 -32.36 -11.52 4.07
CA ASN A 267 -33.54 -10.69 4.42
C ASN A 267 -34.41 -11.34 5.50
N SER A 268 -34.53 -12.68 5.51
CA SER A 268 -35.27 -13.39 6.57
C SER A 268 -34.57 -13.36 7.93
N LEU A 269 -33.27 -13.06 7.98
CA LEU A 269 -32.47 -12.92 9.22
C LEU A 269 -32.42 -11.49 9.76
N MET A 270 -32.84 -10.48 8.98
CA MET A 270 -32.94 -9.08 9.44
C MET A 270 -34.36 -8.65 9.80
N GLU A 271 -35.37 -9.48 9.50
CA GLU A 271 -36.78 -9.24 9.85
C GLU A 271 -37.28 -10.07 11.06
N SER A 272 -36.37 -10.76 11.77
CA SER A 272 -36.62 -11.45 13.06
C SER A 272 -35.80 -10.81 14.17
#